data_AF-A0A399WVX3-F1
#
_entry.id   AF-A0A399WVX3-F1
#
_cell.length_a   1.000
_cell.length_b   1.000
_cell.length_c   1.000
_cell.angle_alpha   90.00
_cell.angle_beta   90.00
_cell.angle_gamma   90.00
#
_symmetry.space_group_name_H-M   'P 1'
#
loop_
_entity.id
_entity.type
_entity.pdbx_description
1 polymer ?
#
loop_
_entity_poly.entity_id
_entity_poly.type
_entity_poly.pdbx_seq_one_letter_code
_entity_poly.pdbx_strand_id
1 'polypeptide(L)'
;MVMLLPKRTLEQQASDLVQALLAGDTDVLWERSVEKLRGDSGLTKETYARLYRELVAPRMIGWKPAGPADSVSDGSEAYGSHGVVMRHANGREFVLAWNAFDSGEGAGLICATEILPKAWVMDYLASGEDLSVSGSISLAKYLGLKADLLKLRQIGLKGSVPLDASQPIKPLDAWLADLAERSKHLRPASN
;
A
#
# COMPACT_ATOMS: atom_id res chain seq x y z
N MET A 1 35.89 -5.91 -20.66
CA MET A 1 35.45 -4.76 -19.84
C MET A 1 33.97 -4.96 -19.57
N VAL A 2 33.62 -5.50 -18.40
CA VAL A 2 32.22 -5.65 -18.01
C VAL A 2 31.76 -4.27 -17.55
N MET A 3 30.90 -3.62 -18.32
CA MET A 3 30.20 -2.43 -17.82
C MET A 3 29.26 -2.91 -16.72
N LEU A 4 29.65 -2.68 -15.47
CA LEU A 4 28.73 -2.80 -14.35
C LEU A 4 27.67 -1.73 -14.56
N LEU A 5 26.45 -2.15 -14.90
CA LEU A 5 25.30 -1.25 -14.92
C LEU A 5 25.23 -0.57 -13.55
N PRO A 6 25.04 0.76 -13.48
CA PRO A 6 24.93 1.44 -12.20
C PRO A 6 23.78 0.84 -11.39
N LYS A 7 24.07 0.48 -10.14
CA LYS A 7 23.08 -0.04 -9.20
C LYS A 7 21.97 1.00 -9.03
N ARG A 8 20.70 0.61 -9.24
CA ARG A 8 19.55 1.51 -9.09
C ARG A 8 19.48 2.08 -7.68
N THR A 9 19.17 3.38 -7.55
CA THR A 9 18.95 4.03 -6.25
C THR A 9 17.65 3.53 -5.61
N LEU A 10 17.51 3.68 -4.29
CA LEU A 10 16.27 3.34 -3.57
C LEU A 10 15.07 4.17 -4.07
N GLU A 11 15.31 5.42 -4.48
CA GLU A 11 14.29 6.29 -5.07
C GLU A 11 13.78 5.77 -6.42
N GLN A 12 14.70 5.37 -7.32
CA GLN A 12 14.33 4.75 -8.60
C GLN A 12 13.51 3.48 -8.37
N GLN A 13 13.91 2.69 -7.39
CA GLN A 13 13.21 1.49 -6.97
C GLN A 13 11.80 1.77 -6.43
N ALA A 14 11.62 2.83 -5.63
CA ALA A 14 10.29 3.28 -5.19
C ALA A 14 9.44 3.78 -6.37
N SER A 15 10.05 4.46 -7.35
CA SER A 15 9.37 4.90 -8.58
C SER A 15 8.88 3.72 -9.42
N ASP A 16 9.72 2.70 -9.63
CA ASP A 16 9.37 1.47 -10.34
C ASP A 16 8.14 0.79 -9.70
N LEU A 17 8.03 0.79 -8.37
CA LEU A 17 6.87 0.23 -7.68
C LEU A 17 5.59 1.03 -7.88
N VAL A 18 5.68 2.36 -7.89
CA VAL A 18 4.52 3.20 -8.21
C VAL A 18 4.07 2.93 -9.64
N GLN A 19 5.00 2.81 -10.59
CA GLN A 19 4.67 2.47 -11.98
C GLN A 19 4.05 1.08 -12.09
N ALA A 20 4.62 0.06 -11.41
CA ALA A 20 4.07 -1.29 -11.37
C ALA A 20 2.65 -1.31 -10.78
N LEU A 21 2.41 -0.55 -9.70
CA LEU A 21 1.10 -0.39 -9.09
C LEU A 21 0.09 0.22 -10.07
N LEU A 22 0.46 1.26 -10.82
CA LEU A 22 -0.42 1.89 -11.81
C LEU A 22 -0.65 1.03 -13.05
N ALA A 23 0.34 0.23 -13.45
CA ALA A 23 0.25 -0.70 -14.58
C ALA A 23 -0.48 -2.01 -14.22
N GLY A 24 -0.67 -2.30 -12.93
CA GLY A 24 -1.19 -3.59 -12.47
C GLY A 24 -0.21 -4.74 -12.64
N ASP A 25 1.09 -4.45 -12.64
CA ASP A 25 2.15 -5.45 -12.71
C ASP A 25 2.32 -6.13 -11.34
N THR A 26 1.48 -7.13 -11.09
CA THR A 26 1.47 -7.88 -9.83
C THR A 26 2.72 -8.73 -9.63
N ASP A 27 3.48 -9.01 -10.70
CA ASP A 27 4.72 -9.76 -10.61
C ASP A 27 5.79 -8.91 -9.95
N VAL A 28 6.02 -7.69 -10.46
CA VAL A 28 6.95 -6.74 -9.84
C VAL A 28 6.54 -6.41 -8.41
N LEU A 29 5.25 -6.18 -8.17
CA LEU A 29 4.73 -5.89 -6.82
C LEU A 29 4.95 -7.06 -5.85
N TRP A 30 4.70 -8.30 -6.28
CA TRP A 30 4.90 -9.49 -5.46
C TRP A 30 6.37 -9.69 -5.10
N GLU A 31 7.25 -9.58 -6.10
CA GLU A 31 8.71 -9.75 -5.92
C GLU A 31 9.30 -8.79 -4.88
N ARG A 32 8.62 -7.67 -4.66
CA ARG A 32 9.01 -6.59 -3.76
C ARG A 32 8.03 -6.39 -2.60
N SER A 33 7.20 -7.38 -2.30
CA SER A 33 6.19 -7.28 -1.23
C SER A 33 6.72 -7.75 0.13
N VAL A 34 6.21 -7.17 1.22
CA VAL A 34 6.49 -7.67 2.58
C VAL A 34 5.90 -9.05 2.78
N GLU A 35 4.76 -9.32 2.14
CA GLU A 35 4.08 -10.60 2.20
C GLU A 35 4.92 -11.74 1.64
N LYS A 36 5.64 -11.49 0.53
CA LYS A 36 6.64 -12.40 -0.01
C LYS A 36 7.85 -12.50 0.90
N LEU A 37 8.41 -11.36 1.31
CA LEU A 37 9.62 -11.31 2.14
C LEU A 37 9.50 -12.19 3.38
N ARG A 38 8.40 -12.04 4.11
CA ARG A 38 8.22 -12.79 5.35
C ARG A 38 7.82 -14.25 5.12
N GLY A 39 7.11 -14.53 4.04
CA GLY A 39 6.60 -15.87 3.71
C GLY A 39 5.53 -16.42 4.66
N ASP A 40 5.23 -15.73 5.78
CA ASP A 40 4.26 -16.17 6.79
C ASP A 40 2.86 -15.55 6.61
N SER A 41 2.70 -14.60 5.67
CA SER A 41 1.47 -13.82 5.38
C SER A 41 0.24 -14.68 5.01
N GLY A 42 0.48 -15.89 4.50
CA GLY A 42 -0.55 -16.75 3.89
C GLY A 42 -0.82 -16.47 2.42
N LEU A 43 -0.16 -15.46 1.82
CA LEU A 43 -0.25 -15.20 0.40
C LEU A 43 0.80 -15.99 -0.40
N THR A 44 0.39 -16.40 -1.59
CA THR A 44 1.28 -16.83 -2.68
C THR A 44 1.29 -15.75 -3.76
N LYS A 45 2.15 -15.88 -4.78
CA LYS A 45 2.14 -14.99 -5.93
C LYS A 45 0.74 -14.89 -6.57
N GLU A 46 0.08 -16.03 -6.72
CA GLU A 46 -1.24 -16.14 -7.34
C GLU A 46 -2.34 -15.48 -6.48
N THR A 47 -2.32 -15.70 -5.15
CA THR A 47 -3.32 -15.09 -4.27
C THR A 47 -3.05 -13.60 -4.04
N TYR A 48 -1.80 -13.15 -4.13
CA TYR A 48 -1.44 -11.74 -4.17
C TYR A 48 -1.97 -11.05 -5.45
N ALA A 49 -1.76 -11.66 -6.61
CA ALA A 49 -2.31 -11.15 -7.87
C ALA A 49 -3.85 -11.11 -7.85
N ARG A 50 -4.48 -12.12 -7.22
CA ARG A 50 -5.92 -12.13 -6.98
C ARG A 50 -6.37 -11.00 -6.06
N LEU A 51 -5.67 -10.76 -4.94
CA LEU A 51 -5.93 -9.63 -4.04
C LEU A 51 -5.88 -8.30 -4.79
N TYR A 52 -4.84 -8.09 -5.60
CA TYR A 52 -4.69 -6.89 -6.39
C TYR A 52 -5.89 -6.69 -7.33
N ARG A 53 -6.20 -7.69 -8.15
CA ARG A 53 -7.27 -7.61 -9.16
C ARG A 53 -8.65 -7.45 -8.55
N GLU A 54 -8.93 -8.13 -7.43
CA GLU A 54 -10.27 -8.15 -6.84
C GLU A 54 -10.52 -6.97 -5.89
N LEU A 55 -9.49 -6.45 -5.22
CA LEU A 55 -9.65 -5.47 -4.14
C LEU A 55 -8.91 -4.15 -4.37
N VAL A 56 -7.74 -4.15 -5.02
CA VAL A 56 -6.95 -2.93 -5.23
C VAL A 56 -7.35 -2.24 -6.53
N ALA A 57 -7.24 -2.93 -7.66
CA ALA A 57 -7.48 -2.37 -8.99
C ALA A 57 -8.84 -1.68 -9.13
N PRO A 58 -9.97 -2.23 -8.62
CA PRO A 58 -11.28 -1.58 -8.74
C PRO A 58 -11.32 -0.18 -8.10
N ARG A 59 -10.62 0.00 -6.99
CA ARG A 59 -10.55 1.27 -6.24
C ARG A 59 -9.65 2.31 -6.90
N MET A 60 -8.87 1.90 -7.90
CA MET A 60 -7.96 2.77 -8.65
C MET A 60 -8.58 3.31 -9.96
N ILE A 61 -9.72 2.79 -10.43
CA ILE A 61 -10.28 3.07 -11.78
C ILE A 61 -10.53 4.56 -12.04
N GLY A 62 -10.92 5.33 -11.02
CA GLY A 62 -11.19 6.77 -11.13
C GLY A 62 -9.99 7.69 -10.91
N TRP A 63 -8.83 7.14 -10.56
CA TRP A 63 -7.64 7.90 -10.18
C TRP A 63 -6.65 8.00 -11.34
N LYS A 64 -6.11 9.21 -11.56
CA LYS A 64 -5.08 9.47 -12.57
C LYS A 64 -3.95 10.30 -11.97
N PRO A 65 -2.69 10.08 -12.38
CA PRO A 65 -1.60 10.99 -12.03
C PRO A 65 -1.92 12.42 -12.50
N ALA A 66 -1.77 13.41 -11.61
CA ALA A 66 -2.20 14.80 -11.84
C ALA A 66 -1.07 15.84 -11.73
N GLY A 67 0.16 15.38 -11.49
CA GLY A 67 1.33 16.22 -11.39
C GLY A 67 2.61 15.39 -11.47
N PRO A 68 3.78 16.03 -11.47
CA PRO A 68 5.05 15.32 -11.33
C PRO A 68 5.05 14.52 -10.02
N ALA A 69 5.80 13.42 -10.02
CA ALA A 69 6.00 12.65 -8.81
C ALA A 69 6.92 13.43 -7.85
N ASP A 70 6.40 13.77 -6.66
CA ASP A 70 7.22 14.35 -5.60
C ASP A 70 8.08 13.24 -4.99
N SER A 71 9.39 13.35 -5.20
CA SER A 71 10.36 12.43 -4.61
C SER A 71 10.92 13.07 -3.36
N VAL A 72 10.77 12.39 -2.22
CA VAL A 72 11.34 12.83 -0.95
C VAL A 72 12.43 11.82 -0.57
N SER A 73 13.68 12.21 -0.76
CA SER A 73 14.82 11.56 -0.11
C SER A 73 14.95 12.18 1.28
N ASP A 74 14.95 11.35 2.33
CA ASP A 74 15.23 11.81 3.70
C ASP A 74 16.74 12.01 3.96
N GLY A 75 17.58 11.89 2.92
CA GLY A 75 19.03 12.00 3.00
C GLY A 75 19.74 10.77 3.58
N SER A 76 19.01 9.69 3.89
CA SER A 76 19.61 8.43 4.37
C SER A 76 19.85 7.45 3.22
N GLU A 77 20.98 6.73 3.26
CA GLU A 77 21.30 5.68 2.26
C GLU A 77 20.43 4.41 2.42
N ALA A 78 19.67 4.31 3.52
CA ALA A 78 18.87 3.14 3.88
C ALA A 78 17.38 3.28 3.55
N TYR A 79 16.94 4.47 3.12
CA TYR A 79 15.54 4.77 2.83
C TYR A 79 15.38 5.60 1.56
N GLY A 80 14.36 5.27 0.75
CA GLY A 80 13.95 6.11 -0.38
C GLY A 80 12.43 6.18 -0.44
N SER A 81 11.86 7.36 -0.70
CA SER A 81 10.42 7.53 -0.91
C SER A 81 10.13 8.15 -2.26
N HIS A 82 9.10 7.66 -2.93
CA HIS A 82 8.60 8.24 -4.17
C HIS A 82 7.08 8.37 -4.09
N GLY A 83 6.57 9.57 -4.30
CA GLY A 83 5.14 9.88 -4.29
C GLY A 83 4.66 10.37 -5.64
N VAL A 84 3.45 9.97 -6.03
CA VAL A 84 2.74 10.57 -7.17
C VAL A 84 1.43 11.18 -6.68
N VAL A 85 1.17 12.43 -7.09
CA VAL A 85 -0.13 13.05 -6.86
C VAL A 85 -1.15 12.40 -7.79
N MET A 86 -2.11 11.70 -7.21
CA MET A 86 -3.25 11.12 -7.90
C MET A 86 -4.44 12.08 -7.76
N ARG A 87 -5.16 12.34 -8.84
CA ARG A 87 -6.43 13.08 -8.84
C ARG A 87 -7.56 12.18 -9.31
N HIS A 88 -8.66 12.21 -8.57
CA HIS A 88 -9.89 11.51 -8.91
C HIS A 88 -10.79 12.36 -9.81
N ALA A 89 -11.70 11.74 -10.54
CA ALA A 89 -12.65 12.43 -11.44
C ALA A 89 -13.53 13.49 -10.74
N ASN A 90 -13.74 13.37 -9.42
CA ASN A 90 -14.48 14.34 -8.62
C ASN A 90 -13.61 15.50 -8.09
N GLY A 91 -12.35 15.62 -8.53
CA GLY A 91 -11.43 16.70 -8.15
C GLY A 91 -10.65 16.47 -6.86
N ARG A 92 -10.85 15.35 -6.15
CA ARG A 92 -10.06 14.99 -4.96
C ARG A 92 -8.65 14.58 -5.32
N GLU A 93 -7.69 14.88 -4.45
CA GLU A 93 -6.28 14.56 -4.64
C GLU A 93 -5.74 13.68 -3.51
N PHE A 94 -4.85 12.76 -3.85
CA PHE A 94 -4.21 11.85 -2.91
C PHE A 94 -2.75 11.62 -3.32
N VAL A 95 -1.82 11.78 -2.37
CA VAL A 95 -0.40 11.45 -2.62
C VAL A 95 -0.20 9.95 -2.43
N LEU A 96 -0.03 9.24 -3.53
CA LEU A 96 0.30 7.82 -3.52
C LEU A 96 1.82 7.68 -3.39
N ALA A 97 2.28 7.51 -2.15
CA ALA A 97 3.71 7.36 -1.83
C ALA A 97 4.11 5.92 -1.50
N TRP A 98 5.31 5.55 -1.93
CA TRP A 98 5.95 4.27 -1.71
C TRP A 98 7.33 4.42 -1.11
N ASN A 99 7.68 3.50 -0.20
CA ASN A 99 8.96 3.52 0.49
C ASN A 99 9.78 2.29 0.11
N ALA A 100 11.06 2.50 -0.16
CA ALA A 100 12.08 1.50 -0.38
C ALA A 100 13.06 1.51 0.80
N PHE A 101 13.49 0.32 1.23
CA PHE A 101 14.40 0.13 2.35
C PHE A 101 15.58 -0.73 1.92
N ASP A 102 16.78 -0.49 2.48
CA ASP A 102 17.89 -1.44 2.34
C ASP A 102 17.93 -2.42 3.52
N SER A 103 17.99 -3.72 3.23
CA SER A 103 18.12 -4.78 4.24
C SER A 103 19.57 -5.00 4.68
N GLY A 104 20.55 -4.31 4.07
CA GLY A 104 21.97 -4.44 4.39
C GLY A 104 22.72 -5.50 3.56
N GLU A 105 22.04 -6.25 2.69
CA GLU A 105 22.64 -7.23 1.78
C GLU A 105 23.14 -6.61 0.45
N GLY A 106 23.13 -5.29 0.34
CA GLY A 106 23.76 -4.58 -0.77
C GLY A 106 22.98 -4.61 -2.08
N ALA A 107 21.68 -4.95 -2.07
CA ALA A 107 20.80 -4.87 -3.23
C ALA A 107 19.55 -3.98 -3.03
N GLY A 108 19.25 -3.56 -1.80
CA GLY A 108 18.00 -2.86 -1.48
C GLY A 108 16.81 -3.82 -1.50
N LEU A 109 16.21 -4.07 -0.33
CA LEU A 109 15.02 -4.90 -0.22
C LEU A 109 13.78 -3.99 -0.21
N ILE A 110 13.24 -3.72 -1.39
CA ILE A 110 12.03 -2.90 -1.51
C ILE A 110 10.84 -3.66 -0.92
N CYS A 111 10.05 -2.97 -0.10
CA CYS A 111 8.91 -3.53 0.60
C CYS A 111 7.64 -2.76 0.24
N ALA A 112 6.75 -3.40 -0.52
CA ALA A 112 5.40 -2.94 -0.76
C ALA A 112 4.54 -3.14 0.49
N THR A 113 4.65 -2.19 1.41
CA THR A 113 3.74 -2.11 2.55
C THR A 113 2.45 -1.39 2.14
N GLU A 114 1.32 -1.93 2.58
CA GLU A 114 0.05 -1.21 2.61
C GLU A 114 -0.62 -0.89 1.25
N ILE A 115 -0.43 -1.65 0.16
CA ILE A 115 -1.17 -1.40 -1.11
C ILE A 115 -2.68 -1.36 -0.86
N LEU A 116 -3.20 -2.40 -0.21
CA LEU A 116 -4.63 -2.51 0.04
C LEU A 116 -5.15 -1.43 1.01
N PRO A 117 -4.51 -1.15 2.17
CA PRO A 117 -4.87 -0.01 2.99
C PRO A 117 -4.84 1.35 2.27
N LYS A 118 -3.88 1.60 1.37
CA LYS A 118 -3.87 2.84 0.57
C LYS A 118 -5.04 2.89 -0.40
N ALA A 119 -5.38 1.76 -1.05
CA ALA A 119 -6.54 1.67 -1.92
C ALA A 119 -7.86 1.95 -1.16
N TRP A 120 -8.00 1.49 0.08
CA TRP A 120 -9.17 1.83 0.92
C TRP A 120 -9.26 3.33 1.24
N VAL A 121 -8.13 3.98 1.51
CA VAL A 121 -8.10 5.43 1.77
C VAL A 121 -8.47 6.23 0.52
N MET A 122 -7.98 5.81 -0.65
CA MET A 122 -8.34 6.40 -1.93
C MET A 122 -9.84 6.22 -2.23
N ASP A 123 -10.40 5.03 -2.02
CA ASP A 123 -11.83 4.76 -2.20
C ASP A 123 -12.70 5.62 -1.26
N TYR A 124 -12.30 5.74 0.00
CA TYR A 124 -12.97 6.60 0.98
C TYR A 124 -12.92 8.08 0.57
N LEU A 125 -11.78 8.58 0.11
CA LEU A 125 -11.67 9.96 -0.37
C LEU A 125 -12.49 10.19 -1.66
N ALA A 126 -12.56 9.19 -2.54
CA ALA A 126 -13.35 9.24 -3.77
C ALA A 126 -14.86 9.28 -3.50
N SER A 127 -15.36 8.79 -2.36
CA SER A 127 -16.78 8.88 -1.99
C SER A 127 -17.23 10.29 -1.60
N GLY A 128 -16.30 11.25 -1.46
CA GLY A 128 -16.59 12.64 -1.10
C GLY A 128 -16.23 12.99 0.34
N GLU A 129 -15.87 12.00 1.16
CA GLU A 129 -15.47 12.16 2.55
C GLU A 129 -14.13 12.91 2.69
N ASP A 130 -13.90 13.55 3.85
CA ASP A 130 -12.68 14.31 4.12
C ASP A 130 -11.69 13.54 5.02
N LEU A 131 -10.42 13.56 4.63
CA LEU A 131 -9.30 12.98 5.37
C LEU A 131 -8.64 13.96 6.36
N SER A 132 -9.10 15.21 6.42
CA SER A 132 -8.52 16.28 7.26
C SER A 132 -8.56 16.01 8.77
N VAL A 133 -9.44 15.11 9.23
CA VAL A 133 -9.49 14.71 10.63
C VAL A 133 -8.45 13.63 10.88
N SER A 134 -7.63 13.79 11.93
CA SER A 134 -6.50 12.90 12.29
C SER A 134 -6.84 11.41 12.40
N GLY A 135 -8.12 11.03 12.45
CA GLY A 135 -8.56 9.64 12.47
C GLY A 135 -9.29 9.15 11.20
N SER A 136 -9.57 10.01 10.22
CA SER A 136 -10.29 9.63 8.99
C SER A 136 -9.56 8.54 8.19
N ILE A 137 -8.22 8.50 8.24
CA ILE A 137 -7.43 7.40 7.65
C ILE A 137 -7.72 6.07 8.34
N SER A 138 -7.79 6.06 9.68
CA SER A 138 -8.14 4.85 10.44
C SER A 138 -9.56 4.41 10.16
N LEU A 139 -10.49 5.36 10.01
CA LEU A 139 -11.87 5.08 9.61
C LEU A 139 -11.95 4.48 8.20
N ALA A 140 -11.24 5.06 7.23
CA ALA A 140 -11.16 4.53 5.87
C ALA A 140 -10.61 3.10 5.85
N LYS A 141 -9.52 2.84 6.57
CA LYS A 141 -8.94 1.49 6.72
C LYS A 141 -9.93 0.55 7.41
N TYR A 142 -10.65 0.99 8.45
CA TYR A 142 -11.66 0.19 9.15
C TYR A 142 -12.80 -0.22 8.20
N LEU A 143 -13.39 0.74 7.49
CA LEU A 143 -14.50 0.52 6.58
C LEU A 143 -14.09 -0.40 5.42
N GLY A 144 -12.91 -0.17 4.85
CA GLY A 144 -12.34 -1.02 3.81
C GLY A 144 -12.09 -2.45 4.27
N LEU A 145 -11.42 -2.64 5.42
CA LEU A 145 -11.20 -3.97 5.99
C LEU A 145 -12.52 -4.67 6.33
N LYS A 146 -13.49 -3.95 6.89
CA LYS A 146 -14.82 -4.49 7.20
C LYS A 146 -15.53 -4.99 5.95
N ALA A 147 -15.49 -4.22 4.86
CA ALA A 147 -16.12 -4.58 3.59
C ALA A 147 -15.43 -5.78 2.94
N ASP A 148 -14.09 -5.84 3.00
CA ASP A 148 -13.30 -6.86 2.30
C ASP A 148 -13.04 -8.13 3.15
N LEU A 149 -13.44 -8.16 4.43
CA LEU A 149 -13.04 -9.19 5.41
C LEU A 149 -13.26 -10.62 4.91
N LEU A 150 -14.45 -10.91 4.37
CA LEU A 150 -14.77 -12.24 3.86
C LEU A 150 -13.89 -12.60 2.66
N LYS A 151 -13.66 -11.65 1.76
CA LYS A 151 -12.85 -11.84 0.56
C LYS A 151 -11.38 -12.06 0.90
N LEU A 152 -10.85 -11.33 1.88
CA LEU A 152 -9.49 -11.51 2.37
C LEU A 152 -9.27 -12.90 2.97
N ARG A 153 -10.25 -13.43 3.72
CA ARG A 153 -10.23 -14.81 4.20
C ARG A 153 -10.23 -15.82 3.05
N GLN A 154 -11.04 -15.60 2.02
CA GLN A 154 -11.09 -16.46 0.83
C GLN A 154 -9.81 -16.41 -0.02
N ILE A 155 -9.09 -15.28 0.01
CA ILE A 155 -7.79 -15.11 -0.64
C ILE A 155 -6.68 -15.81 0.16
N GLY A 156 -6.84 -15.95 1.48
CA GLY A 156 -5.88 -16.60 2.37
C GLY A 156 -4.97 -15.64 3.13
N LEU A 157 -5.26 -14.33 3.12
CA LEU A 157 -4.50 -13.38 3.93
C LEU A 157 -4.75 -13.65 5.41
N LYS A 158 -3.68 -13.90 6.18
CA LYS A 158 -3.82 -14.17 7.63
C LYS A 158 -4.10 -12.92 8.46
N GLY A 159 -3.64 -11.75 8.01
CA GLY A 159 -3.75 -10.52 8.80
C GLY A 159 -2.93 -9.36 8.27
N SER A 160 -2.77 -8.33 9.09
CA SER A 160 -1.84 -7.23 8.83
C SER A 160 -0.41 -7.71 9.02
N VAL A 161 0.41 -7.49 8.00
CA VAL A 161 1.76 -8.03 7.90
C VAL A 161 2.77 -6.90 8.19
N PRO A 162 3.40 -6.87 9.38
CA PRO A 162 4.35 -5.82 9.72
C PRO A 162 5.68 -6.03 9.00
N LEU A 163 6.39 -4.95 8.68
CA LEU A 163 7.72 -5.00 8.05
C LEU A 163 8.74 -5.74 8.94
N ASP A 164 8.68 -5.46 10.25
CA ASP A 164 9.56 -6.06 11.25
C ASP A 164 9.18 -7.53 11.49
N ALA A 165 10.08 -8.44 11.12
CA ALA A 165 9.92 -9.89 11.29
C ALA A 165 9.74 -10.32 12.76
N SER A 166 10.23 -9.53 13.72
CA SER A 166 10.04 -9.81 15.15
C SER A 166 8.60 -9.58 15.62
N GLN A 167 7.83 -8.78 14.87
CA GLN A 167 6.42 -8.55 15.17
C GLN A 167 5.56 -9.64 14.52
N PRO A 168 4.65 -10.27 15.28
CA PRO A 168 3.75 -11.27 14.73
C PRO A 168 2.74 -10.63 13.77
N ILE A 169 2.26 -11.42 12.80
CA ILE A 169 1.10 -11.03 12.00
C ILE A 169 -0.07 -10.76 12.93
N LYS A 170 -0.68 -9.58 12.80
CA LYS A 170 -1.91 -9.24 13.52
C LYS A 170 -3.10 -9.85 12.77
N PRO A 171 -3.80 -10.86 13.31
CA PRO A 171 -4.88 -11.54 12.61
C PRO A 171 -5.98 -10.58 12.14
N LEU A 172 -6.67 -10.91 11.04
CA LEU A 172 -7.69 -10.04 10.44
C LEU A 172 -8.72 -9.49 11.45
N ASP A 173 -9.23 -10.34 12.35
CA ASP A 173 -10.22 -9.92 13.35
C ASP A 173 -9.63 -8.96 14.41
N ALA A 174 -8.39 -9.23 14.85
CA ALA A 174 -7.68 -8.35 15.77
C ALA A 174 -7.33 -7.01 15.10
N TRP A 175 -6.99 -7.03 13.81
CA TRP A 175 -6.76 -5.82 13.02
C TRP A 175 -8.04 -5.00 12.86
N LEU A 176 -9.16 -5.65 12.58
CA LEU A 176 -10.46 -4.99 12.49
C LEU A 176 -10.87 -4.35 13.83
N ALA A 177 -10.67 -5.04 14.94
CA ALA A 177 -10.98 -4.51 16.27
C ALA A 177 -10.09 -3.30 16.63
N ASP A 178 -8.79 -3.36 16.37
CA ASP A 178 -7.86 -2.24 16.59
C ASP A 178 -8.23 -1.01 15.75
N LEU A 179 -8.59 -1.21 14.48
CA LEU A 179 -9.06 -0.11 13.63
C LEU A 179 -10.40 0.45 14.09
N ALA A 180 -11.34 -0.40 14.52
CA ALA A 180 -12.63 0.02 15.06
C ALA A 180 -12.43 0.94 16.28
N GLU A 181 -11.58 0.54 17.22
CA GLU A 181 -11.26 1.31 18.43
C GLU A 181 -10.64 2.67 18.09
N ARG A 182 -9.69 2.73 17.15
CA ARG A 182 -9.07 3.98 16.68
C ARG A 182 -10.07 4.91 15.98
N SER A 183 -11.12 4.35 15.41
CA SER A 183 -12.16 5.10 14.68
C SER A 183 -13.40 5.44 15.50
N LYS A 184 -13.52 4.98 16.76
CA LYS A 184 -14.77 5.03 17.54
C LYS A 184 -15.36 6.42 17.77
N HIS A 185 -14.53 7.46 17.67
CA HIS A 185 -14.91 8.86 17.85
C HIS A 185 -15.32 9.55 16.55
N LEU A 186 -15.25 8.84 15.42
CA LEU A 186 -15.51 9.36 14.10
C LEU A 186 -16.84 8.81 13.61
N ARG A 187 -17.64 9.66 12.98
CA ARG A 187 -18.81 9.24 12.21
C ARG A 187 -18.49 9.50 10.74
N PRO A 188 -18.87 8.58 9.82
CA PRO A 188 -18.89 8.93 8.39
C PRO A 188 -19.73 10.19 8.21
N ALA A 189 -19.35 11.09 7.29
CA ALA A 189 -20.21 12.21 6.97
C ALA A 189 -21.51 11.63 6.36
N SER A 190 -22.64 11.87 7.02
CA SER A 190 -23.93 11.45 6.46
C SER A 190 -24.15 12.19 5.14
N ASN A 191 -24.25 11.45 4.03
CA ASN A 191 -24.82 11.94 2.77
C ASN A 191 -26.34 12.10 2.89
#